data_AF-A0A967TDV9-F1
#
_entry.id   AF-A0A967TDV9-F1
#
_cell.length_a   1.000
_cell.length_b   1.000
_cell.length_c   1.000
_cell.angle_alpha   90.00
_cell.angle_beta   90.00
_cell.angle_gamma   90.00
#
_symmetry.space_group_name_H-M   'P 1'
#
loop_
_entity.id
_entity.type
_entity.pdbx_description
1 polymer ?
#
loop_
_entity_poly.entity_id
_entity_poly.type
_entity_poly.pdbx_seq_one_letter_code
_entity_poly.pdbx_strand_id
1 'polypeptide(L)'
;RYYCWLMDIYPDVAVASGVVSARSPLTRGLRWLARFGWQHATGVIVIGRCMRDWVMAHGVVPERVHVVTNWSNETAIVPVAHEDNPLRAELGLAP
;
A
#
# COMPACT_ATOMS: atom_id res chain seq x y z
N ARG A 1 22.64 -5.18 -2.67
CA ARG A 1 21.50 -4.99 -3.60
C ARG A 1 20.26 -5.50 -2.90
N TYR A 2 19.15 -4.75 -2.90
CA TYR A 2 17.91 -5.14 -2.23
C TYR A 2 16.68 -4.62 -2.99
N TYR A 3 15.52 -5.20 -2.71
CA TYR A 3 14.23 -4.69 -3.15
C TYR A 3 13.45 -4.19 -1.92
N CYS A 4 12.79 -3.05 -2.05
CA CYS A 4 11.84 -2.57 -1.04
C CYS A 4 10.45 -3.04 -1.41
N TRP A 5 9.83 -3.87 -0.58
CA TRP A 5 8.42 -4.21 -0.72
C TRP A 5 7.59 -3.31 0.19
N LEU A 6 6.82 -2.40 -0.42
CA LEU A 6 6.00 -1.42 0.27
C LEU A 6 4.55 -1.86 0.25
N MET A 7 4.10 -2.36 1.39
CA MET A 7 2.69 -2.64 1.66
C MET A 7 1.96 -1.38 2.13
N ASP A 8 2.67 -0.53 2.87
CA ASP A 8 2.21 0.74 3.41
C ASP A 8 3.30 1.80 3.35
N ILE A 9 2.89 3.07 3.42
CA ILE A 9 3.78 4.22 3.31
C ILE A 9 3.87 4.91 4.67
N TYR A 10 4.71 4.37 5.54
CA TYR A 10 5.02 5.00 6.82
C TYR A 10 6.22 5.95 6.70
N PRO A 11 6.22 7.08 7.41
CA PRO A 11 5.22 7.55 8.39
C PRO A 11 4.05 8.34 7.78
N ASP A 12 3.97 8.51 6.46
CA ASP A 12 2.99 9.37 5.80
C ASP A 12 1.53 8.95 6.05
N VAL A 13 1.22 7.65 6.09
CA VAL A 13 -0.11 7.14 6.47
C VAL A 13 -0.48 7.57 7.90
N ALA A 14 0.45 7.46 8.85
CA ALA A 14 0.22 7.85 10.24
C ALA A 14 0.08 9.38 10.41
N VAL A 15 0.73 10.16 9.53
CA VAL A 15 0.54 11.61 9.47
C VAL A 15 -0.86 11.94 8.94
N ALA A 16 -1.29 11.29 7.86
CA ALA A 16 -2.60 11.51 7.25
C ALA A 16 -3.75 11.12 8.18
N SER A 17 -3.57 10.10 9.02
CA SER A 17 -4.56 9.71 10.03
C SER A 17 -4.53 10.56 11.31
N GLY A 18 -3.62 11.53 11.42
CA GLY A 18 -3.50 12.39 12.60
C GLY A 18 -2.86 11.73 13.82
N VAL A 19 -2.36 10.49 13.69
CA VAL A 19 -1.69 9.76 14.78
C VAL A 19 -0.36 10.41 15.14
N VAL A 20 0.36 10.94 14.15
CA VAL A 20 1.62 11.67 14.36
C VAL A 20 1.62 13.01 13.64
N SER A 21 2.27 14.02 14.24
CA SER A 21 2.41 15.33 13.62
C SER A 21 3.42 15.31 12.48
N ALA A 22 3.05 15.88 11.34
CA ALA A 22 3.96 16.14 10.21
C ALA A 22 5.13 17.07 10.58
N ARG A 23 4.92 17.94 11.58
CA ARG A 23 5.91 18.94 12.03
C ARG A 23 6.92 18.37 13.01
N SER A 24 6.66 17.18 13.56
CA SER A 24 7.58 16.54 14.52
C SER A 24 8.94 16.24 13.85
N PRO A 25 10.07 16.59 14.50
CA PRO A 25 11.39 16.26 13.99
C PRO A 25 11.59 14.75 13.78
N LEU A 26 11.02 13.94 14.67
CA LEU A 26 11.08 12.48 14.55
C LEU A 26 10.36 11.99 13.28
N THR A 27 9.14 12.49 13.04
CA THR A 27 8.37 12.17 11.81
C THR A 27 9.14 12.56 10.56
N ARG A 28 9.78 13.73 10.57
CA ARG A 28 10.61 14.19 9.43
C ARG A 28 11.84 13.31 9.23
N GLY A 29 12.50 12.88 10.31
CA GLY A 29 13.63 11.96 10.27
C GLY A 29 13.25 10.58 9.74
N LEU A 30 12.15 9.99 10.25
CA LEU A 30 11.62 8.71 9.77
C LEU A 30 11.21 8.78 8.31
N ARG A 31 10.56 9.86 7.90
CA ARG A 31 10.20 10.10 6.50
C ARG A 31 11.44 10.19 5.61
N TRP A 32 12.48 10.90 6.05
CA TRP A 32 13.73 10.97 5.31
C TRP A 32 14.41 9.59 5.21
N LEU A 33 14.45 8.82 6.29
CA LEU A 33 15.07 7.49 6.30
C LEU A 33 14.31 6.50 5.41
N ALA A 34 12.98 6.46 5.52
CA ALA A 34 12.13 5.69 4.61
C ALA A 34 12.40 6.08 3.16
N ARG A 35 12.49 7.41 2.92
CA ARG A 35 12.75 7.93 1.59
C ARG A 35 14.15 7.65 1.05
N PHE A 36 15.12 7.52 1.93
CA PHE A 36 16.47 7.15 1.55
C PHE A 36 16.52 5.69 1.11
N GLY A 37 15.87 4.79 1.85
CA GLY A 37 15.85 3.36 1.57
C GLY A 37 15.31 3.04 0.17
N TRP A 38 14.06 3.37 -0.11
CA TRP A 38 13.46 3.05 -1.41
C TRP A 38 14.11 3.77 -2.63
N GLN A 39 14.85 4.90 -2.45
CA GLN A 39 15.56 5.62 -3.52
C GLN A 39 16.87 4.91 -3.90
N HIS A 40 17.48 4.23 -2.93
CA HIS A 40 18.72 3.48 -3.11
C HIS A 40 18.48 1.97 -3.33
N ALA A 41 17.21 1.54 -3.34
CA ALA A 41 16.83 0.17 -3.66
C ALA A 41 17.11 -0.13 -5.14
N THR A 42 17.39 -1.41 -5.43
CA THR A 42 17.47 -1.90 -6.82
C THR A 42 16.11 -1.79 -7.49
N GLY A 43 15.04 -2.05 -6.74
CA GLY A 43 13.66 -1.90 -7.18
C GLY A 43 12.71 -1.80 -5.99
N VAL A 44 11.52 -1.29 -6.27
CA VAL A 44 10.50 -0.94 -5.28
C VAL A 44 9.19 -1.58 -5.74
N ILE A 45 8.68 -2.50 -4.93
CA ILE A 45 7.43 -3.23 -5.19
C ILE A 45 6.30 -2.54 -4.43
N VAL A 46 5.24 -2.16 -5.12
CA VAL A 46 4.06 -1.49 -4.55
C VAL A 46 2.77 -2.23 -4.93
N ILE A 47 1.75 -2.09 -4.10
CA ILE A 47 0.49 -2.86 -4.26
C ILE A 47 -0.55 -2.21 -5.18
N GLY A 48 -0.28 -1.02 -5.73
CA GLY A 48 -1.24 -0.35 -6.60
C GLY A 48 -0.70 0.89 -7.32
N ARG A 49 -1.48 1.39 -8.29
CA ARG A 49 -1.13 2.54 -9.13
C ARG A 49 -0.91 3.82 -8.31
N CYS A 50 -1.77 4.08 -7.32
CA CYS A 50 -1.64 5.25 -6.47
C CYS A 50 -0.32 5.26 -5.68
N MET A 51 0.12 4.10 -5.17
CA MET A 51 1.40 3.98 -4.49
C MET A 51 2.57 4.15 -5.45
N ARG A 52 2.49 3.61 -6.67
CA ARG A 52 3.50 3.82 -7.72
C ARG A 52 3.69 5.31 -7.97
N ASP A 53 2.59 6.03 -8.21
CA ASP A 53 2.65 7.46 -8.50
C ASP A 53 3.18 8.24 -7.29
N TRP A 54 2.82 7.81 -6.07
CA TRP A 54 3.32 8.38 -4.84
C TRP A 54 4.83 8.18 -4.66
N VAL A 55 5.37 6.99 -4.88
CA VAL A 55 6.82 6.74 -4.73
C VAL A 55 7.64 7.46 -5.79
N MET A 56 7.09 7.56 -7.02
CA MET A 56 7.70 8.30 -8.12
C MET A 56 7.79 9.80 -7.82
N ALA A 57 6.70 10.39 -7.28
CA ALA A 57 6.69 11.78 -6.83
C ALA A 57 7.72 12.07 -5.72
N HIS A 58 8.26 11.02 -5.08
CA HIS A 58 9.25 11.12 -4.03
C HIS A 58 10.63 10.55 -4.42
N GLY A 59 10.92 10.48 -5.72
CA GLY A 59 12.28 10.32 -6.24
C GLY A 59 12.70 8.90 -6.61
N VAL A 60 11.78 7.92 -6.57
CA VAL A 60 12.05 6.60 -7.17
C VAL A 60 11.82 6.68 -8.68
N VAL A 61 12.82 6.30 -9.48
CA VAL A 61 12.72 6.35 -10.94
C VAL A 61 11.71 5.31 -11.46
N PRO A 62 10.92 5.60 -12.52
CA PRO A 62 9.85 4.73 -13.00
C PRO A 62 10.29 3.29 -13.28
N GLU A 63 11.51 3.12 -13.81
CA GLU A 63 12.06 1.83 -14.23
C GLU A 63 12.36 0.90 -13.05
N ARG A 64 12.41 1.44 -11.83
CA ARG A 64 12.62 0.69 -10.59
C ARG A 64 11.33 0.40 -9.84
N VAL A 65 10.18 0.90 -10.29
CA VAL A 65 8.90 0.68 -9.59
C VAL A 65 8.12 -0.46 -10.24
N HIS A 66 7.77 -1.45 -9.45
CA HIS A 66 7.02 -2.62 -9.87
C HIS A 66 5.67 -2.67 -9.15
N VAL A 67 4.58 -2.75 -9.89
CA VAL A 67 3.24 -2.88 -9.30
C VAL A 67 2.89 -4.36 -9.22
N VAL A 68 2.76 -4.89 -8.00
CA VAL A 68 2.32 -6.26 -7.73
C VAL A 68 1.19 -6.16 -6.71
N THR A 69 -0.04 -6.35 -7.18
CA THR A 69 -1.23 -6.25 -6.34
C THR A 69 -1.28 -7.37 -5.30
N ASN A 70 -1.92 -7.11 -4.16
CA ASN A 70 -2.24 -8.16 -3.21
C ASN A 70 -3.03 -9.27 -3.90
N TRP A 71 -2.72 -10.51 -3.55
CA TRP A 71 -3.39 -11.70 -4.04
C TRP A 71 -4.26 -12.31 -2.94
N SER A 72 -5.23 -13.11 -3.36
CA SER A 72 -6.04 -13.94 -2.48
C SER A 72 -5.97 -15.39 -2.94
N ASN A 73 -6.45 -16.32 -2.11
CA ASN A 73 -6.55 -17.72 -2.52
C ASN A 73 -7.72 -17.90 -3.49
N GLU A 74 -7.39 -18.14 -4.76
CA GLU A 74 -8.35 -18.31 -5.86
C GLU A 74 -9.24 -19.56 -5.71
N THR A 75 -8.84 -20.53 -4.89
CA THR A 75 -9.66 -21.71 -4.59
C THR A 75 -10.64 -21.49 -3.44
N ALA A 76 -10.36 -20.52 -2.56
CA ALA A 76 -11.22 -20.18 -1.42
C ALA A 76 -12.15 -19.00 -1.72
N ILE A 77 -11.74 -18.08 -2.60
CA ILE A 77 -12.53 -16.91 -2.98
C ILE A 77 -13.03 -17.08 -4.41
N VAL A 78 -14.28 -17.52 -4.52
CA VAL A 78 -14.97 -17.71 -5.80
C VAL A 78 -16.26 -16.88 -5.81
N PRO A 79 -16.75 -16.48 -7.00
CA PRO A 79 -18.08 -15.89 -7.10
C PRO A 79 -19.15 -16.83 -6.57
N VAL A 80 -20.07 -16.31 -5.76
CA VAL A 80 -21.28 -17.01 -5.30
C VAL A 80 -22.51 -16.25 -5.79
N ALA A 81 -23.62 -16.94 -6.00
CA ALA A 81 -24.89 -16.30 -6.33
C ALA A 81 -25.31 -15.36 -5.19
N HIS A 82 -26.07 -14.30 -5.51
CA HIS A 82 -26.50 -13.32 -4.51
C HIS A 82 -27.40 -13.93 -3.43
N GLU A 83 -28.28 -14.86 -3.82
CA GLU A 83 -29.17 -15.62 -2.92
C GLU A 83 -28.40 -16.51 -1.93
N ASP A 84 -27.24 -17.02 -2.34
CA ASP A 84 -26.39 -17.91 -1.54
C ASP A 84 -25.32 -17.15 -0.73
N ASN A 85 -25.29 -15.82 -0.79
CA ASN A 85 -24.26 -15.03 -0.13
C ASN A 85 -24.62 -14.75 1.35
N PRO A 86 -23.94 -15.38 2.33
CA PRO A 86 -24.31 -15.24 3.74
C PRO A 86 -24.12 -13.82 4.27
N LEU A 87 -23.10 -13.10 3.79
CA LEU A 87 -22.85 -11.71 4.18
C LEU A 87 -23.98 -10.80 3.68
N ARG A 88 -24.54 -11.06 2.49
CA ARG A 88 -25.69 -10.30 1.99
C ARG A 88 -26.93 -10.54 2.87
N ALA A 89 -27.19 -11.78 3.26
CA ALA A 89 -28.30 -12.10 4.16
C ALA A 89 -28.15 -11.43 5.53
N GLU A 90 -26.95 -11.46 6.12
CA GLU A 90 -26.64 -10.79 7.40
C GLU A 90 -26.86 -9.27 7.33
N LEU A 91 -26.48 -8.65 6.20
CA LEU A 91 -26.63 -7.21 5.98
C LEU A 91 -28.05 -6.79 5.54
N GLY A 92 -29.00 -7.72 5.41
CA GLY A 92 -30.34 -7.42 4.88
C GLY A 92 -30.35 -7.02 3.40
N LEU A 93 -29.34 -7.47 2.66
CA LEU A 93 -29.11 -7.21 1.23
C LEU A 93 -29.28 -8.47 0.38
N ALA A 94 -29.83 -9.56 0.93
CA ALA A 94 -30.29 -10.69 0.12
C ALA A 94 -31.22 -10.16 -0.99
N PRO A 95 -31.22 -10.79 -2.19
CA PRO A 95 -32.14 -10.39 -3.25
C PRO A 95 -33.59 -10.32 -2.76
#